data_AF-A0A1G8IFE8-F1
#
_entry.id   AF-A0A1G8IFE8-F1
#
_cell.length_a   1.000
_cell.length_b   1.000
_cell.length_c   1.000
_cell.angle_alpha   90.00
_cell.angle_beta   90.00
_cell.angle_gamma   90.00
#
_symmetry.space_group_name_H-M   'P 1'
#
loop_
_entity.id
_entity.type
_entity.pdbx_description
1 polymer ?
#
loop_
_entity_poly.entity_id
_entity_poly.type
_entity_poly.pdbx_seq_one_letter_code
_entity_poly.pdbx_strand_id
1 'polypeptide(L)'
;MNRRESEHQYIHLMRVAWELRTMACVAVELAERETPVLLVRCREGHLRGRAYARGRDWYLAWGRSKFQRIKAFDENPPKRTWQAAQC
;
A
#
# COMPACT_ATOMS: atom_id res chain seq x y z
N MET A 1 4.93 7.63 -16.24
CA MET A 1 3.72 7.03 -15.65
C MET A 1 2.51 7.81 -16.16
N ASN A 2 1.43 7.14 -16.55
CA ASN A 2 0.21 7.85 -16.98
C ASN A 2 -0.36 8.60 -15.76
N ARG A 3 -0.69 9.89 -15.91
CA ARG A 3 -1.24 10.72 -14.82
C ARG A 3 -2.46 10.07 -14.16
N ARG A 4 -3.37 9.49 -14.95
CA ARG A 4 -4.55 8.78 -14.43
C ARG A 4 -4.19 7.54 -13.61
N GLU A 5 -3.15 6.81 -14.03
CA GLU A 5 -2.68 5.64 -13.29
C GLU A 5 -2.09 6.03 -11.94
N SER A 6 -1.31 7.12 -11.90
CA SER A 6 -0.77 7.69 -10.67
C SER A 6 -1.86 8.18 -9.72
N GLU A 7 -2.90 8.82 -10.25
CA GLU A 7 -4.06 9.28 -9.47
C GLU A 7 -4.82 8.09 -8.87
N HIS A 8 -5.06 7.04 -9.65
CA HIS A 8 -5.69 5.82 -9.13
C HIS A 8 -4.83 5.13 -8.07
N GLN A 9 -3.53 4.96 -8.31
CA GLN A 9 -2.59 4.42 -7.33
C GLN A 9 -2.66 5.20 -6.02
N TYR A 10 -2.61 6.53 -6.08
CA TYR A 10 -2.73 7.38 -4.90
C TYR A 10 -4.03 7.15 -4.14
N ILE A 11 -5.18 7.13 -4.83
CA ILE A 11 -6.49 6.90 -4.20
C ILE A 11 -6.50 5.54 -3.47
N HIS A 12 -5.97 4.48 -4.09
CA HIS A 12 -5.92 3.16 -3.45
C HIS A 12 -4.98 3.14 -2.24
N LEU A 13 -3.81 3.77 -2.33
CA LEU A 13 -2.89 3.89 -1.19
C LEU A 13 -3.49 4.70 -0.05
N MET A 14 -4.18 5.80 -0.35
CA MET A 14 -4.86 6.62 0.67
C MET A 14 -5.96 5.87 1.39
N ARG A 15 -6.74 5.04 0.68
CA ARG A 15 -7.76 4.19 1.32
C ARG A 15 -7.15 3.22 2.32
N VAL A 16 -6.05 2.56 1.92
CA VAL A 16 -5.34 1.61 2.78
C VAL A 16 -4.69 2.32 3.96
N ALA A 17 -4.06 3.48 3.72
CA ALA A 17 -3.49 4.31 4.77
C ALA A 17 -4.57 4.73 5.77
N TRP A 18 -5.74 5.15 5.28
CA TRP A 18 -6.88 5.48 6.13
C TRP A 18 -7.26 4.30 7.01
N GLU A 19 -7.41 3.11 6.45
CA GLU A 19 -7.75 1.91 7.22
C GLU A 19 -6.70 1.51 8.26
N LEU A 20 -5.41 1.70 7.96
CA LEU A 20 -4.30 1.36 8.85
C LEU A 20 -4.06 2.38 9.97
N ARG A 21 -4.56 3.61 9.83
CA ARG A 21 -4.25 4.74 10.73
C ARG A 21 -4.57 4.47 12.20
N THR A 22 -5.49 3.54 12.49
CA THR A 22 -5.90 3.18 13.85
C THR A 22 -4.96 2.17 14.51
N MET A 23 -4.10 1.49 13.74
CA MET A 23 -3.20 0.43 14.23
C MET A 23 -1.73 0.78 14.05
N ALA A 24 -1.40 1.70 13.13
CA ALA A 24 -0.03 2.02 12.76
C ALA A 24 0.15 3.51 12.42
N CYS A 25 1.38 3.99 12.60
CA CYS A 25 1.79 5.26 12.00
C CYS A 25 2.04 5.03 10.52
N VAL A 26 1.27 5.72 9.68
CA VAL A 26 1.27 5.56 8.22
C VAL A 26 1.40 6.90 7.51
N ALA A 27 2.05 6.90 6.35
CA ALA A 27 2.17 8.06 5.48
C ALA A 27 2.09 7.63 4.01
N VAL A 28 1.57 8.49 3.14
CA VAL A 28 1.68 8.29 1.69
C VAL A 28 2.68 9.29 1.14
N GLU A 29 3.76 8.77 0.56
CA GLU A 29 4.81 9.55 -0.08
C GLU A 29 4.47 9.74 -1.55
N LEU A 30 4.38 11.01 -1.96
CA LEU A 30 4.16 11.45 -3.34
C LEU A 30 5.45 12.12 -3.83
N ALA A 31 6.39 11.33 -4.36
CA ALA A 31 7.54 11.91 -5.04
C ALA A 31 7.13 12.30 -6.48
N GLU A 32 7.43 13.55 -6.88
CA GLU A 32 6.95 14.15 -8.14
C GLU A 32 7.24 13.33 -9.41
N ARG A 33 8.26 12.47 -9.36
CA ARG A 33 8.69 11.62 -10.49
C ARG A 33 8.60 10.13 -10.22
N GLU A 34 8.15 9.73 -9.03
CA GLU A 34 8.09 8.33 -8.65
C GLU A 34 6.65 7.84 -8.46
N THR A 35 6.50 6.52 -8.50
CA THR A 35 5.25 5.85 -8.14
C THR A 35 4.90 6.19 -6.68
N PRO A 36 3.67 6.62 -6.38
CA PRO A 36 3.20 6.78 -5.00
C PRO A 36 3.53 5.56 -4.14
N VAL A 37 3.95 5.80 -2.89
CA VAL A 37 4.30 4.73 -1.95
C VAL A 37 3.60 4.95 -0.63
N LEU A 38 3.03 3.89 -0.07
CA LEU A 38 2.54 3.86 1.30
C LEU A 38 3.69 3.43 2.22
N LEU A 39 3.99 4.27 3.22
CA LEU A 39 4.92 3.99 4.28
C LEU A 39 4.14 3.57 5.51
N VAL A 40 4.50 2.43 6.10
CA VAL A 40 3.98 1.95 7.38
C VAL A 40 5.15 1.81 8.34
N ARG A 41 5.12 2.53 9.46
CA ARG A 41 6.15 2.41 10.49
C ARG A 41 6.01 1.06 11.19
N CYS A 42 7.06 0.25 11.15
CA CYS A 42 7.20 -1.02 11.86
C CYS A 42 8.39 -0.97 12.83
N ARG A 43 8.61 -2.05 13.59
CA ARG A 43 9.68 -2.12 14.61
C ARG A 43 11.09 -1.97 14.01
N GLU A 44 11.29 -2.45 12.78
CA GLU A 44 12.58 -2.45 12.08
C GLU A 44 12.77 -1.27 11.12
N GLY A 45 11.81 -0.35 11.02
CA GLY A 45 11.89 0.81 10.14
C GLY A 45 10.57 1.15 9.46
N HIS A 46 10.62 1.45 8.16
CA HIS A 46 9.42 1.71 7.36
C HIS A 46 9.23 0.62 6.32
N LEU A 47 8.06 -0.02 6.34
CA LEU A 47 7.61 -0.88 5.26
C LEU A 47 7.07 -0.03 4.12
N ARG A 48 7.57 -0.27 2.90
CA ARG A 48 7.10 0.41 1.68
C ARG A 48 6.10 -0.47 0.94
N GLY A 49 4.92 0.07 0.69
CA GLY A 49 3.81 -0.53 -0.04
C GLY A 49 3.55 0.19 -1.36
N ARG A 50 3.34 -0.54 -2.46
CA ARG A 50 2.97 0.02 -3.76
C ARG A 50 1.64 -0.55 -4.24
N ALA A 51 0.81 0.30 -4.80
CA ALA A 51 -0.41 -0.12 -5.48
C ALA A 51 -0.09 -0.40 -6.95
N TYR A 52 -0.65 -1.48 -7.49
CA TYR A 52 -0.58 -1.78 -8.91
C TYR A 52 -1.84 -2.49 -9.38
N ALA A 53 -2.20 -2.28 -10.65
CA ALA A 53 -3.32 -2.96 -11.27
C ALA A 53 -2.85 -4.30 -11.88
N ARG A 54 -3.70 -5.33 -11.80
CA ARG A 54 -3.54 -6.57 -12.56
C ARG A 54 -4.92 -7.01 -13.05
N GLY A 55 -5.13 -6.92 -14.36
CA GLY A 55 -6.46 -7.10 -14.95
C GLY A 55 -7.40 -6.00 -14.51
N ARG A 56 -8.57 -6.37 -13.95
CA ARG A 56 -9.56 -5.42 -13.40
C ARG A 56 -9.37 -5.14 -11.91
N ASP A 57 -8.40 -5.79 -11.28
CA ASP A 57 -8.19 -5.76 -9.84
C ASP A 57 -6.97 -4.92 -9.45
N TRP A 58 -7.04 -4.33 -8.25
CA TRP A 58 -5.94 -3.59 -7.63
C TRP A 58 -5.32 -4.39 -6.49
N TYR A 59 -3.99 -4.33 -6.41
CA TYR A 59 -3.19 -5.04 -5.44
C TYR A 59 -2.21 -4.10 -4.76
N LEU A 60 -1.92 -4.39 -3.49
CA LEU A 60 -0.85 -3.80 -2.71
C LEU A 60 0.27 -4.82 -2.59
N ALA A 61 1.48 -4.43 -2.96
CA ALA A 61 2.69 -5.20 -2.69
C ALA A 61 3.53 -4.49 -1.64
N TRP A 62 3.96 -5.24 -0.63
CA TRP A 62 4.90 -4.81 0.40
C TRP A 62 6.27 -5.44 0.15
N GLY A 63 7.36 -4.72 0.40
CA GLY A 63 8.72 -5.28 0.38
C GLY A 63 9.20 -5.86 -0.97
N ARG A 64 10.15 -6.81 -0.90
CA ARG A 64 10.81 -7.43 -2.08
C ARG A 64 10.19 -8.77 -2.51
N SER A 65 9.24 -9.34 -1.75
CA SER A 65 8.73 -10.69 -1.99
C SER A 65 7.40 -10.70 -2.75
N LYS A 66 7.29 -11.60 -3.75
CA LYS A 66 6.06 -11.83 -4.52
C LYS A 66 4.90 -12.37 -3.68
N PHE A 67 5.16 -12.84 -2.45
CA PHE A 67 4.16 -13.42 -1.54
C PHE A 67 3.44 -12.38 -0.65
N GLN A 68 3.84 -11.10 -0.68
CA GLN A 68 3.21 -10.04 0.11
C GLN A 68 2.22 -9.20 -0.71
N ARG A 69 1.40 -9.87 -1.54
CA ARG A 69 0.40 -9.22 -2.41
C ARG A 69 -0.98 -9.35 -1.80
N ILE A 70 -1.58 -8.22 -1.44
CA ILE A 70 -2.92 -8.17 -0.85
C ILE A 70 -3.83 -7.48 -1.86
N LYS A 71 -4.97 -8.08 -2.19
CA LYS A 71 -5.97 -7.41 -3.03
C LYS A 71 -6.51 -6.20 -2.26
N ALA A 72 -6.48 -5.02 -2.87
CA ALA A 72 -6.81 -3.75 -2.21
C ALA A 72 -8.29 -3.65 -1.76
N PHE A 73 -9.14 -4.60 -2.17
CA PHE A 73 -10.58 -4.65 -1.93
C PHE A 73 -11.06 -6.01 -1.37
N ASP A 74 -10.19 -6.79 -0.74
CA ASP A 74 -10.62 -8.00 -0.02
C ASP A 74 -11.43 -7.61 1.25
N GLU A 75 -12.19 -8.51 1.86
CA GLU A 75 -13.12 -8.19 2.98
C GLU A 75 -12.43 -7.82 4.31
N ASN A 76 -11.09 -7.85 4.39
CA ASN A 76 -10.38 -7.38 5.59
C ASN A 76 -8.91 -6.95 5.31
N PRO A 77 -8.68 -5.93 4.46
CA PRO A 77 -7.34 -5.50 4.06
C PRO A 77 -6.45 -5.00 5.22
N PRO A 78 -6.96 -4.26 6.24
CA PRO A 78 -6.10 -3.67 7.27
C PRO A 78 -5.47 -4.72 8.16
N LYS A 79 -6.22 -5.76 8.58
CA LYS A 79 -5.70 -6.82 9.45
C LYS A 79 -4.61 -7.64 8.76
N ARG A 80 -4.85 -8.05 7.50
CA ARG A 80 -3.86 -8.80 6.70
C ARG A 80 -2.63 -7.95 6.37
N THR A 81 -2.84 -6.67 6.08
CA THR A 81 -1.74 -5.72 5.84
C THR A 81 -0.89 -5.53 7.08
N TRP A 82 -1.53 -5.35 8.24
CA TRP A 82 -0.82 -5.23 9.51
C TRP A 82 -0.05 -6.51 9.85
N GLN A 83 -0.67 -7.69 9.71
CA GLN A 83 0.00 -8.98 9.90
C GLN A 83 1.21 -9.14 8.98
N ALA A 84 1.10 -8.78 7.70
CA ALA A 84 2.21 -8.80 6.76
C ALA A 84 3.31 -7.77 7.09
N ALA A 85 2.95 -6.67 7.77
CA ALA A 85 3.87 -5.62 8.19
C ALA A 85 4.59 -5.91 9.51
N GLN A 86 4.18 -6.94 10.25
CA GLN A 86 4.82 -7.38 11.50
C GLN A 86 5.86 -8.50 11.32
N CYS A 87 6.07 -8.98 10.10
CA CYS A 87 7.11 -9.97 9.79
C CYS A 87 8.51 -9.36 9.77
#